data_AF-A0A246GB80-F1
#
_entry.id   AF-A0A246GB80-F1
#
_cell.length_a   1.000
_cell.length_b   1.000
_cell.length_c   1.000
_cell.angle_alpha   90.00
_cell.angle_beta   90.00
_cell.angle_gamma   90.00
#
_symmetry.space_group_name_H-M   'P 1'
#
loop_
_entity.id
_entity.type
_entity.pdbx_description
1 polymer ?
#
loop_
_entity_poly.entity_id
_entity_poly.type
_entity_poly.pdbx_seq_one_letter_code
_entity_poly.pdbx_strand_id
1 'polypeptide(L)'
;MKKIAFIFLATGALFLTNCKRNETGVSTSTDTVTAETDFIGMYSGTIPCADCMGIYTHLTFKKDGKIAKSTLYLDSDETSLNEYGTWTKTNDIIEVKIANTPTEYYTVKPNNTLVMLDSNKKEITGELSKNYIFEKTAVYTTSELNGTYQTESSGKGYNQILELKADNDSIYNVKVSFTGASKGCTFEGKGQLINNQIDIELNKIEKNLKGTMTIVFKDQNKIAEISTSKFDDRLALNYFCGGGASLAGDYTKK
;
A
#
# COMPACT_ATOMS: atom_id res chain seq x y z
N MET A 1 64.68 71.80 -1.02
CA MET A 1 64.89 72.13 0.40
C MET A 1 63.77 73.06 0.85
N LYS A 2 63.13 72.75 2.00
CA LYS A 2 62.29 73.65 2.81
C LYS A 2 60.96 74.11 2.16
N LYS A 3 59.82 74.22 2.83
CA LYS A 3 59.29 73.85 4.16
C LYS A 3 57.88 74.50 4.19
N ILE A 4 56.95 73.93 4.95
CA ILE A 4 55.78 74.60 5.60
C ILE A 4 54.63 74.98 4.63
N ALA A 5 53.40 74.45 4.67
CA ALA A 5 52.43 74.11 5.72
C ALA A 5 51.43 75.24 6.08
N PHE A 6 50.13 74.85 6.03
CA PHE A 6 48.92 75.40 6.67
C PHE A 6 48.25 76.69 6.11
N ILE A 7 46.98 76.58 5.67
CA ILE A 7 45.76 77.06 6.38
C ILE A 7 44.48 76.89 5.52
N PHE A 8 43.44 76.41 6.21
CA PHE A 8 41.98 76.36 5.98
C PHE A 8 41.34 77.24 4.88
N LEU A 9 40.33 76.69 4.16
CA LEU A 9 38.92 77.08 4.35
C LEU A 9 37.94 76.18 3.57
N ALA A 10 36.79 75.96 4.19
CA ALA A 10 35.71 75.05 3.81
C ALA A 10 34.98 75.41 2.52
N THR A 11 34.44 74.40 1.82
CA THR A 11 33.08 74.41 1.24
C THR A 11 32.74 73.00 0.76
N GLY A 12 31.56 72.52 1.17
CA GLY A 12 31.13 71.15 0.98
C GLY A 12 30.64 70.81 -0.42
N ALA A 13 30.68 69.52 -0.73
CA ALA A 13 29.70 68.86 -1.57
C ALA A 13 29.63 67.39 -1.15
N LEU A 14 28.44 66.96 -0.69
CA LEU A 14 28.06 65.57 -0.57
C LEU A 14 28.06 64.94 -1.96
N PHE A 15 28.77 63.82 -2.14
CA PHE A 15 28.30 62.70 -2.96
C PHE A 15 28.89 61.40 -2.38
N LEU A 16 28.03 60.63 -1.72
CA LEU A 16 28.30 59.24 -1.34
C LEU A 16 27.76 58.35 -2.47
N THR A 17 28.63 57.63 -3.17
CA THR A 17 28.29 56.31 -3.71
C THR A 17 29.53 55.43 -3.75
N ASN A 18 29.32 54.21 -3.28
CA ASN A 18 30.24 53.34 -2.57
C ASN A 18 30.87 52.25 -3.47
N CYS A 19 31.90 51.61 -2.93
CA CYS A 19 32.81 50.62 -3.52
C CYS A 19 32.21 49.51 -4.40
N LYS A 20 32.93 49.19 -5.48
CA LYS A 20 33.05 47.84 -6.04
C LYS A 20 33.67 46.89 -5.00
N ARG A 21 33.07 45.73 -4.79
CA ARG A 21 33.76 44.53 -4.28
C ARG A 21 33.29 43.33 -5.09
N ASN A 22 34.23 42.72 -5.79
CA ASN A 22 34.09 41.47 -6.52
C ASN A 22 34.14 40.34 -5.49
N GLU A 23 33.06 39.58 -5.31
CA GLU A 23 33.13 38.25 -4.71
C GLU A 23 32.25 37.30 -5.53
N THR A 24 32.90 36.25 -6.00
CA THR A 24 32.36 35.04 -6.62
C THR A 24 31.25 34.45 -5.76
N GLY A 25 30.01 34.76 -6.10
CA GLY A 25 28.83 34.05 -5.63
C GLY A 25 28.65 32.79 -6.45
N VAL A 26 29.07 31.65 -5.89
CA VAL A 26 28.55 30.34 -6.25
C VAL A 26 27.04 30.46 -6.20
N SER A 27 26.40 30.45 -7.37
CA SER A 27 24.95 30.25 -7.46
C SER A 27 24.72 28.80 -7.10
N THR A 28 24.61 28.53 -5.81
CA THR A 28 23.91 27.36 -5.30
C THR A 28 22.45 27.60 -5.64
N SER A 29 22.08 27.33 -6.89
CA SER A 29 20.72 26.91 -7.18
C SER A 29 20.57 25.56 -6.49
N THR A 30 20.13 25.63 -5.23
CA THR A 30 19.47 24.53 -4.55
C THR A 30 18.20 24.22 -5.32
N ASP A 31 18.33 23.66 -6.51
CA ASP A 31 17.32 22.81 -7.11
C ASP A 31 17.37 21.48 -6.34
N THR A 32 17.00 21.52 -5.07
CA THR A 32 16.37 20.34 -4.46
C THR A 32 14.98 20.25 -5.07
N VAL A 33 14.92 19.78 -6.31
CA VAL A 33 13.72 19.21 -6.88
C VAL A 33 13.38 18.02 -6.00
N THR A 34 12.55 18.24 -4.99
CA THR A 34 11.93 17.20 -4.18
C THR A 34 10.77 16.57 -4.94
N ALA A 35 10.90 16.37 -6.26
CA ALA A 35 9.88 15.78 -7.12
C ALA A 35 9.93 14.23 -7.15
N GLU A 36 10.85 13.60 -6.41
CA GLU A 36 11.08 12.16 -6.52
C GLU A 36 10.02 11.25 -5.85
N THR A 37 8.98 11.80 -5.20
CA THR A 37 8.02 10.98 -4.41
C THR A 37 6.52 11.20 -4.69
N ASP A 38 6.14 11.86 -5.78
CA ASP A 38 4.71 12.11 -6.08
C ASP A 38 3.91 10.84 -6.41
N PHE A 39 4.60 9.76 -6.80
CA PHE A 39 3.96 8.50 -7.14
C PHE A 39 3.72 7.59 -5.93
N ILE A 40 4.16 7.96 -4.74
CA ILE A 40 3.87 7.18 -3.53
C ILE A 40 2.36 7.03 -3.35
N GLY A 41 1.95 5.84 -2.93
CA GLY A 41 0.55 5.47 -2.78
C GLY A 41 0.25 4.09 -3.34
N MET A 42 -1.05 3.79 -3.37
CA MET A 42 -1.58 2.52 -3.85
C MET A 42 -2.11 2.67 -5.26
N TYR A 43 -1.85 1.66 -6.09
CA TYR A 43 -2.35 1.52 -7.45
C TYR A 43 -3.06 0.19 -7.60
N SER A 44 -4.07 0.12 -8.46
CA SER A 44 -4.76 -1.12 -8.80
C SER A 44 -4.98 -1.27 -10.29
N GLY A 45 -4.98 -2.51 -10.76
CA GLY A 45 -5.20 -2.85 -12.16
C GLY A 45 -5.42 -4.34 -12.33
N THR A 46 -5.98 -4.73 -13.48
CA THR A 46 -6.13 -6.14 -13.86
C THR A 46 -5.23 -6.43 -15.04
N ILE A 47 -4.15 -7.19 -14.79
CA ILE A 47 -3.23 -7.59 -15.86
C ILE A 47 -3.71 -8.85 -16.57
N PRO A 48 -3.40 -9.01 -17.87
CA PRO A 48 -3.73 -10.22 -18.60
C PRO A 48 -3.03 -11.44 -18.01
N CYS A 49 -3.69 -12.58 -18.12
CA CYS A 49 -3.18 -13.87 -17.70
C CYS A 49 -3.28 -14.82 -18.88
N ALA A 50 -2.24 -15.62 -19.11
CA ALA A 50 -2.20 -16.51 -20.27
C ALA A 50 -3.31 -17.57 -20.21
N ASP A 51 -3.54 -18.13 -19.02
CA ASP A 51 -4.41 -19.29 -18.79
C ASP A 51 -5.48 -19.01 -17.72
N CYS A 52 -5.79 -17.73 -17.45
CA CYS A 52 -6.82 -17.33 -16.51
C CYS A 52 -7.56 -16.06 -16.93
N MET A 53 -8.66 -15.74 -16.25
CA MET A 53 -9.50 -14.57 -16.58
C MET A 53 -8.78 -13.22 -16.40
N GLY A 54 -7.68 -13.20 -15.63
CA GLY A 54 -6.90 -12.02 -15.32
C GLY A 54 -6.39 -12.06 -13.89
N ILE A 55 -5.45 -11.17 -13.58
CA ILE A 55 -4.89 -11.06 -12.24
C ILE A 55 -5.15 -9.65 -11.74
N TYR A 56 -6.07 -9.53 -10.80
CA TYR A 56 -6.30 -8.27 -10.11
C TYR A 56 -5.15 -8.02 -9.15
N THR A 57 -4.51 -6.86 -9.30
CA THR A 57 -3.24 -6.55 -8.64
C THR A 57 -3.31 -5.21 -7.93
N HIS A 58 -2.88 -5.18 -6.67
CA HIS A 58 -2.63 -3.97 -5.91
C HIS A 58 -1.13 -3.76 -5.71
N LEU A 59 -0.67 -2.51 -5.82
CA LEU A 59 0.72 -2.12 -5.57
C LEU A 59 0.75 -0.90 -4.65
N THR A 60 1.32 -1.02 -3.45
CA THR A 60 1.55 0.11 -2.55
C THR A 60 3.05 0.43 -2.48
N PHE A 61 3.43 1.56 -3.04
CA PHE A 61 4.78 2.12 -2.94
C PHE A 61 4.87 2.99 -1.69
N LYS A 62 5.83 2.69 -0.80
CA LYS A 62 6.09 3.44 0.45
C LYS A 62 7.33 4.32 0.31
N LYS A 63 7.35 5.47 1.01
CA LYS A 63 8.45 6.46 0.97
C LYS A 63 9.81 5.89 1.38
N ASP A 64 9.82 4.82 2.18
CA ASP A 64 11.03 4.18 2.71
C ASP A 64 11.65 3.15 1.74
N GLY A 65 11.24 3.14 0.47
CA GLY A 65 11.75 2.22 -0.54
C GLY A 65 11.13 0.82 -0.49
N LYS A 66 10.10 0.61 0.35
CA LYS A 66 9.36 -0.67 0.42
C LYS A 66 8.15 -0.68 -0.49
N ILE A 67 7.80 -1.86 -0.98
CA ILE A 67 6.58 -2.11 -1.75
C ILE A 67 5.83 -3.32 -1.18
N ALA A 68 4.51 -3.25 -1.25
CA ALA A 68 3.63 -4.40 -1.06
C ALA A 68 2.83 -4.63 -2.35
N LYS A 69 2.79 -5.87 -2.83
CA LYS A 69 2.02 -6.31 -3.98
C LYS A 69 0.97 -7.32 -3.54
N SER A 70 -0.30 -7.10 -3.88
CA SER A 70 -1.34 -8.13 -3.73
C SER A 70 -1.74 -8.65 -5.08
N THR A 71 -1.97 -9.96 -5.17
CA THR A 71 -2.48 -10.60 -6.39
C THR A 71 -3.66 -11.50 -6.05
N LEU A 72 -4.74 -11.32 -6.80
CA LEU A 72 -5.95 -12.12 -6.79
C LEU A 72 -6.19 -12.63 -8.22
N TYR A 73 -6.16 -13.94 -8.40
CA TYR A 73 -6.47 -14.57 -9.68
C TYR A 73 -7.99 -14.62 -9.83
N LEU A 74 -8.53 -14.09 -10.93
CA LEU A 74 -9.97 -13.86 -11.06
C LEU A 74 -10.81 -15.14 -11.25
N ASP A 75 -10.16 -16.27 -11.51
CA ASP A 75 -10.76 -17.60 -11.64
C ASP A 75 -10.32 -18.57 -10.54
N SER A 76 -9.63 -18.08 -9.50
CA SER A 76 -9.22 -18.90 -8.37
C SER A 76 -10.30 -18.99 -7.29
N ASP A 77 -9.95 -19.65 -6.21
CA ASP A 77 -10.68 -19.77 -4.95
C ASP A 77 -10.78 -18.46 -4.13
N GLU A 78 -10.67 -17.32 -4.81
CA GLU A 78 -10.72 -15.98 -4.23
C GLU A 78 -9.61 -15.68 -3.19
N THR A 79 -8.57 -16.51 -3.13
CA THR A 79 -7.42 -16.25 -2.27
C THR A 79 -6.55 -15.11 -2.82
N SER A 80 -6.18 -14.20 -1.92
CA SER A 80 -5.31 -13.07 -2.22
C SER A 80 -4.03 -13.16 -1.41
N LEU A 81 -2.90 -12.94 -2.06
CA LEU A 81 -1.58 -13.02 -1.44
C LEU A 81 -0.90 -11.66 -1.45
N ASN A 82 -0.49 -11.20 -0.27
CA ASN A 82 0.44 -10.08 -0.14
C ASN A 82 1.89 -10.55 -0.20
N GLU A 83 2.64 -9.98 -1.12
CA GLU A 83 4.07 -10.14 -1.27
C GLU A 83 4.77 -8.80 -1.01
N TYR A 84 5.98 -8.87 -0.46
CA TYR A 84 6.72 -7.70 0.00
C TYR A 84 8.08 -7.63 -0.66
N GLY A 85 8.51 -6.41 -0.96
CA GLY A 85 9.75 -6.17 -1.66
C GLY A 85 10.30 -4.77 -1.46
N THR A 86 11.22 -4.42 -2.33
CA THR A 86 11.78 -3.07 -2.43
C THR A 86 11.53 -2.48 -3.81
N TRP A 87 11.57 -1.15 -3.87
CA TRP A 87 11.57 -0.43 -5.13
C TRP A 87 12.72 0.59 -5.15
N THR A 88 13.24 0.83 -6.35
CA THR A 88 14.15 1.95 -6.63
C THR A 88 13.65 2.68 -7.87
N LYS A 89 13.93 3.99 -7.95
CA LYS A 89 13.61 4.79 -9.14
C LYS A 89 14.90 5.31 -9.75
N THR A 90 15.04 5.19 -11.06
CA THR A 90 16.16 5.77 -11.82
C THR A 90 15.59 6.39 -13.08
N ASN A 91 15.71 7.72 -13.21
CA ASN A 91 14.96 8.51 -14.19
C ASN A 91 13.44 8.22 -14.03
N ASP A 92 12.76 7.87 -15.11
CA ASP A 92 11.31 7.56 -15.10
C ASP A 92 10.98 6.08 -14.88
N ILE A 93 12.00 5.25 -14.62
CA ILE A 93 11.83 3.80 -14.44
C ILE A 93 11.88 3.46 -12.95
N ILE A 94 10.84 2.79 -12.49
CA ILE A 94 10.74 2.19 -11.17
C ILE A 94 11.03 0.70 -11.32
N GLU A 95 12.03 0.21 -10.61
CA GLU A 95 12.40 -1.21 -10.53
C GLU A 95 11.86 -1.80 -9.24
N VAL A 96 11.06 -2.87 -9.34
CA VAL A 96 10.44 -3.58 -8.21
C VAL A 96 11.07 -4.95 -8.06
N LYS A 97 11.50 -5.26 -6.83
CA LYS A 97 12.11 -6.55 -6.47
C LYS A 97 11.36 -7.19 -5.32
N ILE A 98 10.72 -8.32 -5.61
CA ILE A 98 10.07 -9.19 -4.64
C ILE A 98 10.79 -10.55 -4.67
N ALA A 99 11.05 -11.13 -3.50
CA ALA A 99 11.82 -12.37 -3.40
C ALA A 99 11.13 -13.52 -4.17
N ASN A 100 11.93 -14.33 -4.89
CA ASN A 100 11.46 -15.46 -5.70
C ASN A 100 10.50 -15.10 -6.85
N THR A 101 10.47 -13.84 -7.27
CA THR A 101 9.71 -13.38 -8.44
C THR A 101 10.63 -12.68 -9.45
N PRO A 102 10.28 -12.63 -10.75
CA PRO A 102 10.98 -11.79 -11.70
C PRO A 102 10.97 -10.32 -11.28
N THR A 103 12.03 -9.58 -11.64
CA THR A 103 12.04 -8.12 -11.45
C THR A 103 11.00 -7.49 -12.37
N GLU A 104 10.23 -6.57 -11.81
CA GLU A 104 9.19 -5.83 -12.55
C GLU A 104 9.61 -4.37 -12.74
N TYR A 105 9.14 -3.78 -13.83
CA TYR A 105 9.48 -2.41 -14.21
C TYR A 105 8.21 -1.62 -14.43
N TYR A 106 8.20 -0.39 -13.93
CA TYR A 106 7.07 0.51 -14.06
C TYR A 106 7.53 1.92 -14.43
N THR A 107 6.63 2.72 -14.99
CA THR A 107 6.78 4.16 -15.13
C THR A 107 5.52 4.86 -14.64
N VAL A 108 5.65 6.11 -14.21
CA VAL A 108 4.53 6.91 -13.71
C VAL A 108 4.27 8.03 -14.70
N LYS A 109 3.02 8.15 -15.15
CA LYS A 109 2.60 9.18 -16.08
C LYS A 109 2.18 10.46 -15.33
N PRO A 110 2.15 11.63 -16.00
CA PRO A 110 1.82 12.91 -15.36
C PRO A 110 0.44 12.97 -14.67
N ASN A 111 -0.50 12.13 -15.07
CA ASN A 111 -1.83 11.98 -14.46
C ASN A 111 -1.86 11.03 -13.27
N ASN A 112 -0.70 10.64 -12.71
CA ASN A 112 -0.57 9.65 -11.64
C ASN A 112 -1.10 8.25 -12.01
N THR A 113 -1.02 7.83 -13.28
CA THR A 113 -1.20 6.42 -13.64
C THR A 113 0.13 5.71 -13.68
N LEU A 114 0.18 4.50 -13.13
CA LEU A 114 1.35 3.64 -13.17
C LEU A 114 1.22 2.70 -14.37
N VAL A 115 2.26 2.57 -15.18
CA VAL A 115 2.28 1.71 -16.37
C VAL A 115 3.36 0.66 -16.18
N MET A 116 2.99 -0.62 -16.27
CA MET A 116 3.94 -1.72 -16.26
C MET A 116 4.66 -1.81 -17.60
N LEU A 117 5.97 -2.05 -17.53
CA LEU A 117 6.88 -2.12 -18.66
C LEU A 117 7.31 -3.57 -18.92
N ASP A 118 7.79 -3.83 -20.13
CA ASP A 118 8.40 -5.10 -20.48
C ASP A 118 9.79 -5.29 -19.83
N SER A 119 10.39 -6.46 -20.03
CA SER A 119 11.74 -6.78 -19.53
C SER A 119 12.86 -5.89 -20.11
N ASN A 120 12.60 -5.19 -21.22
CA ASN A 120 13.50 -4.22 -21.84
C ASN A 120 13.25 -2.79 -21.35
N LYS A 121 12.38 -2.60 -20.34
CA LYS A 121 12.00 -1.31 -19.76
C LYS A 121 11.27 -0.41 -20.76
N LYS A 122 10.53 -1.01 -21.70
CA LYS A 122 9.69 -0.31 -22.67
C LYS A 122 8.22 -0.53 -22.35
N GLU A 123 7.40 0.45 -22.72
CA GLU A 123 5.95 0.29 -22.62
C GLU A 123 5.47 -0.83 -23.53
N ILE A 124 4.54 -1.62 -23.01
CA ILE A 124 3.90 -2.68 -23.76
C ILE A 124 3.02 -2.04 -24.84
N THR A 125 3.18 -2.47 -26.08
CA THR A 125 2.46 -1.92 -27.25
C THR A 125 1.42 -2.90 -27.78
N GLY A 126 0.53 -2.43 -28.66
CA GLY A 126 -0.53 -3.25 -29.24
C GLY A 126 -1.84 -3.22 -28.45
N GLU A 127 -2.74 -4.14 -28.76
CA GLU A 127 -4.13 -4.16 -28.25
C GLU A 127 -4.21 -4.32 -26.73
N LEU A 128 -3.25 -5.04 -26.12
CA LEU A 128 -3.23 -5.31 -24.68
C LEU A 128 -2.55 -4.22 -23.85
N SER A 129 -1.99 -3.18 -24.47
CA SER A 129 -1.25 -2.11 -23.78
C SER A 129 -2.05 -1.47 -22.63
N LYS A 130 -3.37 -1.32 -22.81
CA LYS A 130 -4.26 -0.75 -21.80
C LYS A 130 -4.44 -1.63 -20.56
N ASN A 131 -4.20 -2.94 -20.68
CA ASN A 131 -4.30 -3.89 -19.56
C ASN A 131 -3.08 -3.85 -18.62
N TYR A 132 -2.06 -3.05 -18.94
CA TYR A 132 -0.86 -2.87 -18.11
C TYR A 132 -0.83 -1.49 -17.42
N ILE A 133 -1.97 -0.81 -17.38
CA ILE A 133 -2.16 0.47 -16.70
C ILE A 133 -2.82 0.21 -15.35
N PHE A 134 -2.29 0.86 -14.31
CA PHE A 134 -2.77 0.80 -12.95
C PHE A 134 -3.17 2.21 -12.50
N GLU A 135 -4.40 2.30 -11.99
CA GLU A 135 -4.99 3.55 -11.54
C GLU A 135 -4.66 3.79 -10.07
N LYS A 136 -4.35 5.04 -9.72
CA LYS A 136 -4.12 5.41 -8.33
C LYS A 136 -5.42 5.22 -7.54
N THR A 137 -5.34 4.41 -6.49
CA THR A 137 -6.49 3.94 -5.73
C THR A 137 -6.40 4.45 -4.30
N ALA A 138 -7.52 4.85 -3.72
CA ALA A 138 -7.57 5.28 -2.33
C ALA A 138 -7.37 4.07 -1.39
N VAL A 139 -6.54 4.26 -0.37
CA VAL A 139 -6.43 3.31 0.74
C VAL A 139 -7.64 3.47 1.64
N TYR A 140 -8.25 2.37 2.04
CA TYR A 140 -9.36 2.40 3.00
C TYR A 140 -8.91 3.03 4.31
N THR A 141 -9.77 3.89 4.83
CA THR A 141 -9.60 4.55 6.12
C THR A 141 -10.02 3.65 7.27
N THR A 142 -9.54 3.96 8.46
CA THR A 142 -9.98 3.28 9.68
C THR A 142 -11.48 3.38 9.91
N SER A 143 -12.08 4.54 9.63
CA SER A 143 -13.52 4.77 9.67
C SER A 143 -14.32 3.90 8.70
N GLU A 144 -13.78 3.63 7.51
CA GLU A 144 -14.45 2.81 6.50
C GLU A 144 -14.51 1.34 6.90
N LEU A 145 -13.49 0.80 7.56
CA LEU A 145 -13.43 -0.63 7.87
C LEU A 145 -13.88 -0.96 9.30
N ASN A 146 -13.77 -0.02 10.24
CA ASN A 146 -14.23 -0.23 11.61
C ASN A 146 -15.71 -0.60 11.66
N GLY A 147 -16.04 -1.50 12.56
CA GLY A 147 -17.42 -1.88 12.84
C GLY A 147 -17.60 -3.37 13.01
N THR A 148 -18.85 -3.78 12.93
CA THR A 148 -19.29 -5.16 13.09
C THR A 148 -19.84 -5.67 11.78
N TYR A 149 -19.40 -6.85 11.40
CA TYR A 149 -19.84 -7.61 10.24
C TYR A 149 -20.39 -8.94 10.71
N GLN A 150 -21.28 -9.54 9.96
CA GLN A 150 -21.86 -10.83 10.33
C GLN A 150 -22.21 -11.67 9.12
N THR A 151 -22.15 -12.99 9.30
CA THR A 151 -22.67 -13.93 8.31
C THR A 151 -24.18 -13.78 8.16
N GLU A 152 -24.72 -14.12 6.99
CA GLU A 152 -26.16 -14.29 6.86
C GLU A 152 -26.66 -15.38 7.80
N SER A 153 -27.84 -15.19 8.41
CA SER A 153 -28.38 -16.17 9.34
C SER A 153 -28.74 -17.46 8.62
N SER A 154 -27.90 -18.48 8.79
CA SER A 154 -28.28 -19.84 8.43
C SER A 154 -29.47 -20.25 9.30
N GLY A 155 -30.49 -20.90 8.70
CA GLY A 155 -31.75 -21.27 9.36
C GLY A 155 -31.65 -22.17 10.60
N LYS A 156 -30.44 -22.44 11.11
CA LYS A 156 -30.15 -23.15 12.37
C LYS A 156 -29.74 -22.21 13.53
N GLY A 157 -29.80 -20.88 13.35
CA GLY A 157 -29.56 -19.90 14.42
C GLY A 157 -28.09 -19.65 14.74
N TYR A 158 -27.17 -20.12 13.89
CA TYR A 158 -25.74 -19.89 14.02
C TYR A 158 -25.34 -18.63 13.24
N ASN A 159 -24.85 -17.61 13.95
CA ASN A 159 -24.30 -16.41 13.33
C ASN A 159 -22.88 -16.18 13.82
N GLN A 160 -22.00 -15.84 12.90
CA GLN A 160 -20.65 -15.39 13.20
C GLN A 160 -20.62 -13.87 13.15
N ILE A 161 -19.89 -13.26 14.08
CA ILE A 161 -19.77 -11.83 14.21
C ILE A 161 -18.28 -11.49 14.14
N LEU A 162 -17.89 -10.78 13.09
CA LEU A 162 -16.57 -10.20 12.91
C LEU A 162 -16.60 -8.76 13.45
N GLU A 163 -15.75 -8.46 14.41
CA GLU A 163 -15.51 -7.11 14.91
C GLU A 163 -14.14 -6.63 14.45
N LEU A 164 -14.12 -5.50 13.74
CA LEU A 164 -12.90 -4.82 13.30
C LEU A 164 -12.77 -3.51 14.06
N LYS A 165 -11.64 -3.36 14.78
CA LYS A 165 -11.31 -2.13 15.50
C LYS A 165 -9.86 -1.74 15.25
N ALA A 166 -9.65 -0.65 14.52
CA ALA A 166 -8.34 -0.06 14.32
C ALA A 166 -7.67 0.27 15.66
N ASP A 167 -6.44 -0.22 15.82
CA ASP A 167 -5.47 0.20 16.85
C ASP A 167 -4.76 1.48 16.41
N ASN A 168 -4.48 1.58 15.10
CA ASN A 168 -3.96 2.75 14.40
C ASN A 168 -4.26 2.64 12.90
N ASP A 169 -3.72 3.53 12.07
CA ASP A 169 -3.96 3.60 10.62
C ASP A 169 -3.52 2.36 9.82
N SER A 170 -2.76 1.44 10.42
CA SER A 170 -2.23 0.25 9.74
C SER A 170 -2.45 -1.05 10.50
N ILE A 171 -3.00 -1.02 11.71
CA ILE A 171 -3.18 -2.21 12.56
C ILE A 171 -4.61 -2.27 13.07
N TYR A 172 -5.22 -3.45 12.96
CA TYR A 172 -6.55 -3.75 13.45
C TYR A 172 -6.51 -4.83 14.52
N ASN A 173 -7.31 -4.64 15.57
CA ASN A 173 -7.75 -5.74 16.41
C ASN A 173 -8.93 -6.41 15.69
N VAL A 174 -8.79 -7.71 15.46
CA VAL A 174 -9.74 -8.55 14.74
C VAL A 174 -10.29 -9.56 15.71
N LYS A 175 -11.61 -9.63 15.82
CA LYS A 175 -12.29 -10.61 16.65
C LYS A 175 -13.40 -11.28 15.87
N VAL A 176 -13.45 -12.61 15.91
CA VAL A 176 -14.58 -13.38 15.40
C VAL A 176 -15.22 -14.12 16.57
N SER A 177 -16.51 -13.87 16.79
CA SER A 177 -17.30 -14.51 17.82
C SER A 177 -18.52 -15.22 17.23
N PHE A 178 -19.07 -16.17 17.97
CA PHE A 178 -20.10 -17.07 17.47
C PHE A 178 -21.31 -17.05 18.39
N THR A 179 -22.50 -16.96 17.81
CA THR A 179 -23.78 -17.00 18.54
C THR A 179 -24.60 -18.21 18.08
N GLY A 180 -25.39 -18.77 19.00
CA GLY A 180 -26.27 -19.92 18.72
C GLY A 180 -25.60 -21.31 18.70
N ALA A 181 -24.29 -21.41 18.94
CA ALA A 181 -23.59 -22.68 19.12
C ALA A 181 -23.58 -23.15 20.58
N SER A 182 -23.63 -24.47 20.81
CA SER A 182 -23.58 -25.09 22.15
C SER A 182 -22.21 -24.98 22.84
N LYS A 183 -21.15 -24.68 22.07
CA LYS A 183 -19.82 -24.28 22.55
C LYS A 183 -19.44 -22.97 21.84
N GLY A 184 -19.20 -21.92 22.62
CA GLY A 184 -18.66 -20.67 22.11
C GLY A 184 -17.21 -20.87 21.63
N CYS A 185 -16.92 -20.40 20.43
CA CYS A 185 -15.56 -20.21 19.93
C CYS A 185 -15.30 -18.71 19.86
N THR A 186 -14.05 -18.28 20.05
CA THR A 186 -13.66 -16.89 19.81
C THR A 186 -12.28 -16.90 19.19
N PHE A 187 -12.11 -16.19 18.08
CA PHE A 187 -10.82 -15.84 17.52
C PHE A 187 -10.51 -14.39 17.86
N GLU A 188 -9.30 -14.10 18.33
CA GLU A 188 -8.79 -12.75 18.52
C GLU A 188 -7.36 -12.67 17.97
N GLY A 189 -7.07 -11.62 17.21
CA GLY A 189 -5.75 -11.39 16.63
C GLY A 189 -5.52 -9.95 16.22
N LYS A 190 -4.26 -9.60 15.98
CA LYS A 190 -3.89 -8.32 15.38
C LYS A 190 -3.55 -8.53 13.90
N GLY A 191 -4.20 -7.77 13.04
CA GLY A 191 -3.98 -7.78 11.60
C GLY A 191 -3.37 -6.49 11.09
N GLN A 192 -2.59 -6.57 10.01
CA GLN A 192 -2.01 -5.42 9.32
C GLN A 192 -2.87 -5.05 8.11
N LEU A 193 -3.30 -3.80 8.03
CA LEU A 193 -3.92 -3.25 6.83
C LEU A 193 -2.83 -2.89 5.81
N ILE A 194 -2.89 -3.54 4.65
CA ILE A 194 -2.03 -3.26 3.50
C ILE A 194 -2.78 -3.61 2.21
N ASN A 195 -2.65 -2.78 1.19
CA ASN A 195 -3.33 -2.98 -0.10
C ASN A 195 -4.85 -3.24 0.05
N ASN A 196 -5.51 -2.50 0.94
CA ASN A 196 -6.94 -2.64 1.23
C ASN A 196 -7.37 -4.05 1.68
N GLN A 197 -6.45 -4.81 2.25
CA GLN A 197 -6.64 -6.14 2.85
C GLN A 197 -6.05 -6.15 4.26
N ILE A 198 -6.67 -6.87 5.19
CA ILE A 198 -6.10 -7.10 6.53
C ILE A 198 -5.48 -8.49 6.58
N ASP A 199 -4.18 -8.56 6.87
CA ASP A 199 -3.44 -9.81 7.01
C ASP A 199 -3.15 -10.13 8.47
N ILE A 200 -3.42 -11.37 8.88
CA ILE A 200 -3.14 -11.90 10.21
C ILE A 200 -2.29 -13.16 10.08
N GLU A 201 -1.06 -13.10 10.59
CA GLU A 201 -0.18 -14.28 10.64
C GLU A 201 -0.69 -15.26 11.71
N LEU A 202 -1.24 -16.39 11.28
CA LEU A 202 -1.92 -17.33 12.17
C LEU A 202 -0.96 -17.98 13.18
N ASN A 203 0.30 -18.20 12.79
CA ASN A 203 1.34 -18.76 13.66
C ASN A 203 1.72 -17.86 14.84
N LYS A 204 1.45 -16.55 14.75
CA LYS A 204 1.63 -15.59 15.86
C LYS A 204 0.50 -15.65 16.87
N ILE A 205 -0.65 -16.18 16.47
CA ILE A 205 -1.80 -16.43 17.37
C ILE A 205 -1.60 -17.76 18.06
N GLU A 206 -1.40 -18.83 17.29
CA GLU A 206 -1.16 -20.18 17.80
C GLU A 206 -0.09 -20.88 16.96
N LYS A 207 0.96 -21.40 17.60
CA LYS A 207 2.17 -21.90 16.91
C LYS A 207 1.91 -23.05 15.92
N ASN A 208 0.83 -23.79 16.12
CA ASN A 208 0.43 -24.92 15.27
C ASN A 208 -0.39 -24.49 14.04
N LEU A 209 -0.94 -23.27 14.03
CA LEU A 209 -1.64 -22.75 12.87
C LEU A 209 -0.63 -22.25 11.85
N LYS A 210 -0.85 -22.64 10.59
CA LYS A 210 -0.02 -22.25 9.46
C LYS A 210 -0.76 -21.28 8.56
N GLY A 211 0.01 -20.52 7.80
CA GLY A 211 -0.52 -19.59 6.81
C GLY A 211 -0.85 -18.21 7.37
N THR A 212 -1.41 -17.39 6.50
CA THR A 212 -1.90 -16.04 6.80
C THR A 212 -3.38 -16.01 6.54
N MET A 213 -4.15 -15.57 7.52
CA MET A 213 -5.57 -15.25 7.34
C MET A 213 -5.67 -13.87 6.72
N THR A 214 -6.53 -13.73 5.73
CA THR A 214 -6.74 -12.52 4.95
C THR A 214 -8.18 -12.08 5.10
N ILE A 215 -8.40 -10.77 5.26
CA ILE A 215 -9.72 -10.16 5.22
C ILE A 215 -9.75 -9.21 4.03
N VAL A 216 -10.47 -9.60 2.97
CA VAL A 216 -10.63 -8.83 1.74
C VAL A 216 -11.99 -8.14 1.74
N PHE A 217 -12.03 -6.89 1.32
CA PHE A 217 -13.26 -6.09 1.33
C PHE A 217 -13.86 -5.97 -0.06
N LYS A 218 -15.11 -6.43 -0.23
CA LYS A 218 -15.89 -6.38 -1.48
C LYS A 218 -17.04 -5.39 -1.36
N ASP A 219 -17.69 -5.12 -2.49
CA ASP A 219 -18.89 -4.27 -2.58
C ASP A 219 -18.76 -2.94 -1.85
N GLN A 220 -17.68 -2.21 -2.15
CA GLN A 220 -17.35 -0.94 -1.49
C GLN A 220 -17.30 -1.10 0.04
N ASN A 221 -16.55 -2.10 0.53
CA ASN A 221 -16.38 -2.48 1.94
C ASN A 221 -17.63 -2.95 2.71
N LYS A 222 -18.74 -3.23 2.02
CA LYS A 222 -19.94 -3.80 2.64
C LYS A 222 -19.80 -5.27 3.02
N ILE A 223 -18.90 -5.99 2.35
CA ILE A 223 -18.62 -7.39 2.62
C ILE A 223 -17.14 -7.52 3.00
N ALA A 224 -16.88 -8.18 4.12
CA ALA A 224 -15.56 -8.62 4.53
C ALA A 224 -15.49 -10.13 4.35
N GLU A 225 -14.68 -10.59 3.40
CA GLU A 225 -14.42 -12.01 3.19
C GLU A 225 -13.21 -12.44 4.00
N ILE A 226 -13.36 -13.50 4.79
CA ILE A 226 -12.26 -14.14 5.50
C ILE A 226 -11.82 -15.38 4.75
N SER A 227 -10.54 -15.45 4.40
CA SER A 227 -9.90 -16.60 3.76
C SER A 227 -8.46 -16.78 4.23
N THR A 228 -7.73 -17.75 3.67
CA THR A 228 -6.27 -17.85 3.84
C THR A 228 -5.57 -17.39 2.57
N SER A 229 -4.40 -16.78 2.69
CA SER A 229 -3.61 -16.32 1.52
C SER A 229 -3.13 -17.44 0.59
N LYS A 230 -3.29 -18.70 1.03
CA LYS A 230 -3.06 -19.92 0.25
C LYS A 230 -4.17 -20.91 0.50
N PHE A 231 -4.70 -21.52 -0.56
CA PHE A 231 -5.76 -22.52 -0.45
C PHE A 231 -5.41 -23.69 0.48
N ASP A 232 -4.17 -24.16 0.44
CA ASP A 232 -3.72 -25.33 1.21
C ASP A 232 -3.74 -25.09 2.73
N ASP A 233 -3.68 -23.82 3.15
CA ASP A 233 -3.72 -23.42 4.55
C ASP A 233 -5.17 -23.29 5.09
N ARG A 234 -6.20 -23.41 4.25
CA ARG A 234 -7.61 -23.17 4.62
C ARG A 234 -8.10 -23.99 5.81
N LEU A 235 -7.49 -25.15 6.05
CA LEU A 235 -7.84 -26.03 7.16
C LEU A 235 -7.59 -25.37 8.53
N ALA A 236 -6.66 -24.40 8.60
CA ALA A 236 -6.41 -23.62 9.80
C ALA A 236 -7.65 -22.81 10.23
N LEU A 237 -8.45 -22.32 9.26
CA LEU A 237 -9.68 -21.58 9.51
C LEU A 237 -10.89 -22.53 9.65
N ASN A 238 -10.96 -23.55 8.79
CA ASN A 238 -12.10 -24.48 8.74
C ASN A 238 -12.28 -25.31 10.02
N TYR A 239 -11.19 -25.54 10.76
CA TYR A 239 -11.23 -26.36 11.96
C TYR A 239 -10.90 -25.57 13.24
N PHE A 240 -10.73 -24.25 13.16
CA PHE A 240 -10.33 -23.43 14.30
C PHE A 240 -11.26 -23.64 15.53
N CYS A 241 -12.57 -23.68 15.30
CA CYS A 241 -13.56 -23.79 16.36
C CYS A 241 -13.95 -25.23 16.74
N GLY A 242 -13.45 -26.23 16.01
CA GLY A 242 -13.93 -27.61 16.11
C GLY A 242 -15.41 -27.77 15.73
N GLY A 243 -15.90 -29.02 15.61
CA GLY A 243 -17.32 -29.30 15.39
C GLY A 243 -17.91 -28.81 14.05
N GLY A 244 -17.07 -28.46 13.08
CA GLY A 244 -17.48 -28.02 11.73
C GLY A 244 -17.71 -26.51 11.59
N ALA A 245 -17.44 -25.71 12.63
CA ALA A 245 -17.48 -24.25 12.57
C ALA A 245 -16.18 -23.68 11.96
N SER A 246 -16.31 -22.90 10.88
CA SER A 246 -15.20 -22.25 10.16
C SER A 246 -15.21 -20.75 10.41
N LEU A 247 -14.01 -20.14 10.53
CA LEU A 247 -13.83 -18.69 10.49
C LEU A 247 -13.99 -18.11 9.08
N ALA A 248 -13.77 -18.94 8.05
CA ALA A 248 -13.75 -18.49 6.66
C ALA A 248 -15.16 -18.22 6.12
N GLY A 249 -15.27 -17.28 5.19
CA GLY A 249 -16.50 -16.90 4.51
C GLY A 249 -16.79 -15.40 4.54
N ASP A 250 -17.95 -15.04 4.01
CA ASP A 250 -18.38 -13.64 3.87
C ASP A 250 -19.13 -13.13 5.10
N TYR A 251 -18.76 -11.92 5.52
CA TYR A 251 -19.39 -11.19 6.60
C TYR A 251 -19.91 -9.86 6.06
N THR A 252 -21.23 -9.64 6.16
CA THR A 252 -21.87 -8.40 5.74
C THR A 252 -21.84 -7.37 6.86
N LYS A 253 -21.44 -6.14 6.54
CA LYS A 253 -21.38 -5.01 7.46
C LYS A 253 -22.77 -4.66 7.99
N LYS A 254 -22.87 -4.34 9.29
CA LYS A 254 -24.11 -3.89 9.94
C LYS A 254 -24.31 -2.39 9.90
#